data_AF-A0A6M0QZ19-F1
#
_entry.id   AF-A0A6M0QZ19-F1
#
_cell.length_a   1.000
_cell.length_b   1.000
_cell.length_c   1.000
_cell.angle_alpha   90.00
_cell.angle_beta   90.00
_cell.angle_gamma   90.00
#
_symmetry.space_group_name_H-M   'P 1'
#
loop_
_entity.id
_entity.type
_entity.pdbx_description
1 polymer ?
#
loop_
_entity_poly.entity_id
_entity_poly.type
_entity_poly.pdbx_seq_one_letter_code
_entity_poly.pdbx_strand_id
1 'polypeptide(L)' 'MMGPTMSLRRTCAVQLFDRRTGSVHRINGAALIVFTRDPEAAVADLLEGRDPALWEVRVSDLETGRRK' A
#
# COMPACT_ATOMS: atom_id res chain seq x y z
N MET A 1 15.55 -22.81 12.81
CA MET A 1 16.01 -22.44 11.47
C MET A 1 14.81 -22.54 10.53
N MET A 2 14.00 -21.49 10.42
CA MET A 2 12.88 -21.45 9.48
C MET A 2 13.45 -20.92 8.17
N GLY A 3 13.47 -21.76 7.12
CA GLY A 3 13.96 -21.36 5.80
C GLY A 3 13.17 -20.16 5.28
N PRO A 4 13.77 -19.30 4.44
CA PRO A 4 13.01 -18.19 3.85
C PRO A 4 11.89 -18.81 3.04
N THR A 5 10.64 -18.53 3.45
CA THR A 5 9.49 -18.72 2.58
C THR A 5 9.77 -17.85 1.38
N MET A 6 10.26 -18.45 0.30
CA MET A 6 10.22 -17.85 -1.03
C MET A 6 8.75 -17.84 -1.46
N SER A 7 7.92 -17.09 -0.74
CA SER A 7 6.65 -16.60 -1.25
C SER A 7 7.01 -15.84 -2.50
N LEU A 8 6.62 -16.37 -3.66
CA LEU A 8 6.63 -15.67 -4.93
C LEU A 8 6.12 -14.26 -4.65
N ARG A 9 7.03 -13.26 -4.62
CA ARG A 9 6.69 -11.90 -4.21
C ARG A 9 5.75 -11.34 -5.28
N ARG A 10 4.44 -11.51 -5.05
CA ARG A 10 3.40 -10.91 -5.86
C ARG A 10 3.55 -9.40 -5.75
N THR A 11 3.28 -8.70 -6.85
CA THR A 11 3.21 -7.25 -6.79
C THR A 11 1.99 -6.90 -5.95
N CYS A 12 2.16 -6.03 -4.97
CA CYS A 12 1.08 -5.47 -4.18
C CYS A 12 0.87 -4.02 -4.60
N ALA A 13 -0.37 -3.56 -4.54
CA ALA A 13 -0.73 -2.16 -4.60
C ALA A 13 -0.88 -1.64 -3.17
N VAL A 14 -0.13 -0.59 -2.85
CA VAL A 14 -0.15 0.07 -1.55
C VAL A 14 -0.75 1.46 -1.74
N GLN A 15 -1.80 1.76 -1.00
CA GLN A 15 -2.57 2.99 -1.13
C GLN A 15 -2.69 3.66 0.22
N LEU A 16 -2.56 4.98 0.23
CA LEU A 16 -2.74 5.79 1.42
C LEU A 16 -4.18 6.34 1.44
N PHE A 17 -4.84 6.28 2.60
CA PHE A 17 -6.20 6.75 2.82
C PHE A 17 -6.23 7.75 3.97
N ASP A 18 -7.03 8.81 3.83
CA ASP A 18 -7.37 9.70 4.93
C ASP A 18 -8.54 9.09 5.72
N ARG A 19 -8.31 8.80 7.00
CA ARG A 19 -9.29 8.14 7.89
C ARG A 19 -10.51 9.01 8.19
N ARG A 20 -10.36 10.32 8.12
CA ARG A 20 -11.46 11.27 8.43
C ARG A 20 -12.51 11.27 7.32
N THR A 21 -12.07 11.09 6.08
CA THR A 21 -12.90 11.16 4.87
C THR A 21 -13.11 9.81 4.20
N GLY A 22 -12.34 8.78 4.60
CA GLY A 22 -12.33 7.46 3.95
C GLY A 22 -11.81 7.48 2.51
N SER A 23 -11.23 8.60 2.06
CA SER A 23 -10.83 8.82 0.68
C SER A 23 -9.36 8.45 0.45
N VAL A 24 -9.06 7.93 -0.74
CA VAL A 24 -7.67 7.70 -1.16
C VAL A 24 -6.94 9.04 -1.25
N HIS A 25 -5.72 9.08 -0.73
CA HIS A 25 -4.84 10.23 -0.86
C HIS A 25 -4.57 10.49 -2.34
N ARG A 26 -4.75 11.74 -2.76
CA ARG A 26 -4.50 12.17 -4.14
C ARG A 26 -3.42 13.25 -4.17
N ILE A 27 -2.47 13.12 -5.09
CA ILE A 27 -1.45 14.13 -5.37
C ILE A 27 -1.79 14.74 -6.73
N ASN A 28 -1.98 16.06 -6.78
CA ASN A 28 -2.42 16.76 -8.00
C ASN A 28 -3.66 16.15 -8.66
N GLY A 29 -4.60 15.65 -7.85
CA GLY A 29 -5.84 15.01 -8.34
C GLY A 29 -5.72 13.53 -8.74
N ALA A 30 -4.51 12.97 -8.82
CA ALA A 30 -4.30 11.55 -9.11
C ALA A 30 -4.19 10.74 -7.81
N ALA A 31 -4.85 9.56 -7.75
CA ALA A 31 -4.75 8.67 -6.60
C ALA A 31 -3.30 8.17 -6.44
N LEU A 32 -2.75 8.31 -5.24
CA LEU A 32 -1.43 7.79 -4.91
C LEU A 32 -1.52 6.27 -4.74
N ILE A 33 -0.85 5.54 -5.63
CA ILE A 33 -0.76 4.08 -5.59
C ILE A 33 0.70 3.70 -5.78
N VAL A 34 1.28 2.99 -4.82
CA VAL A 34 2.64 2.46 -4.89
C VAL A 34 2.57 0.97 -5.22
N PHE A 35 3.17 0.57 -6.34
CA PHE A 35 3.27 -0.84 -6.71
C PHE A 35 4.63 -1.38 -6.27
N THR A 36 4.62 -2.40 -5.41
CA THR A 36 5.85 -2.92 -4.81
C THR A 36 5.78 -4.43 -4.62
N ARG A 37 6.93 -5.07 -4.55
CA ARG A 37 7.10 -6.46 -4.08
C ARG A 37 7.52 -6.54 -2.62
N ASP A 38 7.55 -5.39 -1.95
CA ASP A 38 7.89 -5.21 -0.55
C ASP A 38 6.89 -4.23 0.07
N PRO A 39 5.67 -4.72 0.41
CA PRO A 39 4.60 -3.85 0.90
C PRO A 39 4.95 -3.24 2.26
N GLU A 40 5.70 -3.93 3.12
CA GLU A 40 6.08 -3.43 4.44
C GLU A 40 6.97 -2.19 4.35
N ALA A 41 7.99 -2.23 3.49
CA ALA A 41 8.86 -1.07 3.24
C ALA A 41 8.07 0.12 2.67
N ALA A 42 7.15 -0.12 1.73
CA ALA A 42 6.32 0.95 1.16
C ALA A 42 5.31 1.53 2.16
N VAL A 43 4.77 0.71 3.07
CA VAL A 43 3.91 1.19 4.16
C VAL A 43 4.68 2.12 5.09
N ALA A 44 5.90 1.74 5.47
CA ALA A 44 6.75 2.55 6.34
C ALA A 44 7.06 3.92 5.70
N ASP A 45 7.44 3.93 4.43
CA ASP A 45 7.72 5.15 3.66
C ASP A 45 6.47 6.04 3.53
N LEU A 46 5.31 5.44 3.24
CA LEU A 46 4.05 6.18 3.14
C LEU A 46 3.53 6.70 4.48
N LEU A 47 3.93 6.13 5.61
CA LEU A 47 3.56 6.63 6.94
C LEU A 47 4.63 7.54 7.56
N GLU A 48 5.81 7.61 6.96
CA GLU A 48 6.88 8.49 7.43
C GLU A 48 6.41 9.95 7.47
N GLY A 49 6.59 10.60 8.63
CA GLY A 49 6.14 11.97 8.87
C GLY A 49 4.62 12.18 8.90
N ARG A 50 3.81 11.10 8.87
CA ARG A 50 2.34 11.17 8.89
C ARG A 50 1.76 10.65 10.20
N ASP A 51 0.68 11.29 10.64
CA ASP A 51 -0.05 10.86 11.84
C ASP A 51 -0.87 9.58 11.55
N PRO A 52 -0.60 8.45 12.22
CA PRO A 52 -1.33 7.19 12.02
C PRO A 52 -2.80 7.24 12.50
N ALA A 53 -3.19 8.23 13.31
CA ALA A 53 -4.59 8.45 13.64
C ALA A 53 -5.38 9.00 12.43
N LEU A 54 -4.71 9.75 11.57
CA LEU A 54 -5.32 10.41 10.40
C LEU A 54 -5.11 9.62 9.11
N TRP A 55 -4.03 8.87 9.02
CA TRP A 55 -3.61 8.19 7.80
C TRP A 55 -3.62 6.67 7.98
N GLU A 56 -4.17 5.99 6.98
CA GLU A 56 -4.25 4.54 6.90
C GLU A 56 -3.62 4.06 5.61
N VAL A 57 -2.79 3.02 5.68
CA VAL A 57 -2.29 2.36 4.48
C VAL A 57 -3.07 1.07 4.27
N ARG A 58 -3.54 0.87 3.03
CA ARG A 58 -4.17 -0.38 2.59
C ARG A 58 -3.30 -1.06 1.55
N VAL A 59 -3.05 -2.34 1.78
CA VAL A 59 -2.28 -3.20 0.88
C VAL A 59 -3.24 -4.17 0.22
N SER A 60 -3.21 -4.21 -1.11
CA SER A 60 -3.99 -5.16 -1.91
C SER A 60 -3.03 -5.96 -2.78
N ASP A 61 -3.10 -7.28 -2.74
CA ASP A 61 -2.36 -8.12 -3.67
C ASP A 61 -2.86 -7.88 -5.10
N LEU A 62 -1.95 -7.61 -6.03
CA LEU A 62 -2.27 -7.63 -7.44
C LEU A 62 -2.16 -9.07 -7.92
N GLU A 63 -3.28 -9.76 -7.79
CA GLU A 63 -3.53 -10.92 -8.62
C GLU A 63 -3.42 -10.46 -10.08
N THR A 64 -2.70 -11.21 -10.91
CA THR A 64 -2.60 -10.88 -12.34
C THR A 64 -3.99 -11.07 -12.98
N GLY A 65 -4.80 -10.01 -13.01
CA GLY A 65 -6.18 -9.96 -13.50
C GLY A 65 -7.20 -10.04 -12.35
N ARG A 66 -8.12 -9.08 -12.15
CA ARG A 66 -9.09 -8.56 -13.14
C ARG A 66 -9.64 -7.21 -12.67
N ARG A 67 -9.56 -6.17 -13.51
CA ARG A 67 -10.47 -5.01 -13.41
C ARG A 67 -11.88 -5.50 -13.74
N LYS A 68 -12.86 -5.23 -12.89
CA LYS A 68 -14.27 -5.37 -13.24
C LYS A 68 -14.96 -4.03 -13.04
#